data_AF-Q9K9K4-F1
#
_entry.id   AF-Q9K9K4-F1
#
_cell.length_a   1.000
_cell.length_b   1.000
_cell.length_c   1.000
_cell.angle_alpha   90.00
_cell.angle_beta   90.00
_cell.angle_gamma   90.00
#
_symmetry.space_group_name_H-M   'P 1'
#
loop_
_entity.id
_entity.type
_entity.pdbx_description
1 polymer ?
#
loop_
_entity_poly.entity_id
_entity_poly.type
_entity_poly.pdbx_seq_one_letter_code
_entity_poly.pdbx_strand_id
1 'polypeptide(L)'
;MQIGCVPDSASTLTDFYVGIVQVLTDPLDDLCAAIFLTSANAFHKIVSEGGVPFTDQVRFGESLLSVVAIRGKLQCFFTSQDQTIISPFYNGHHLIGQLVIVVQASRYKVTEEDLIFVREVSRFIENQHIKYETMF
;
A
#
# COMPACT_ATOMS: atom_id res chain seq x y z
N MET A 1 3.54 -15.80 -9.03
CA MET A 1 3.80 -14.40 -8.62
C MET A 1 3.29 -13.48 -9.73
N GLN A 2 2.04 -13.00 -9.61
CA GLN A 2 1.34 -12.24 -10.67
C GLN A 2 1.62 -10.73 -10.64
N ILE A 3 2.07 -10.19 -9.49
CA ILE A 3 2.36 -8.75 -9.31
C ILE A 3 3.33 -8.20 -10.37
N GLY A 4 4.34 -8.99 -10.76
CA GLY A 4 5.33 -8.58 -11.75
C GLY A 4 4.76 -8.34 -13.16
N CYS A 5 3.58 -8.89 -13.46
CA CYS A 5 2.90 -8.75 -14.76
C CYS A 5 1.94 -7.56 -14.80
N VAL A 6 1.65 -6.91 -13.67
CA VAL A 6 0.69 -5.78 -13.61
C VAL A 6 1.07 -4.63 -14.57
N PRO A 7 2.34 -4.24 -14.73
CA PRO A 7 2.71 -3.20 -15.70
C PRO A 7 2.34 -3.53 -17.15
N ASP A 8 2.30 -4.82 -17.52
CA ASP A 8 2.04 -5.25 -18.90
C ASP A 8 0.58 -4.99 -19.33
N SER A 9 -0.34 -4.88 -18.36
CA SER A 9 -1.76 -4.60 -18.60
C SER A 9 -2.18 -3.18 -18.20
N ALA A 10 -1.35 -2.43 -17.48
CA ALA A 10 -1.67 -1.10 -16.98
C ALA A 10 -1.32 0.00 -17.99
N SER A 11 -2.33 0.80 -18.39
CA SER A 11 -2.16 1.91 -19.33
C SER A 11 -1.83 3.24 -18.63
N THR A 12 -2.22 3.37 -17.37
CA THR A 12 -1.96 4.55 -16.53
C THR A 12 -1.38 4.13 -15.18
N LEU A 13 -0.79 5.10 -14.45
CA LEU A 13 -0.32 4.87 -13.10
C LEU A 13 -1.44 4.42 -12.15
N THR A 14 -2.66 4.94 -12.34
CA THR A 14 -3.82 4.53 -11.55
C THR A 14 -4.20 3.08 -11.87
N ASP A 15 -4.21 2.67 -13.14
CA ASP A 15 -4.47 1.28 -13.53
C ASP A 15 -3.44 0.33 -12.91
N PHE A 16 -2.18 0.76 -12.87
CA PHE A 16 -1.11 0.01 -12.21
C PHE A 16 -1.42 -0.18 -10.72
N TYR A 17 -1.75 0.88 -9.99
CA TYR A 17 -2.14 0.77 -8.58
C TYR A 17 -3.35 -0.12 -8.35
N VAL A 18 -4.36 -0.03 -9.23
CA VAL A 18 -5.55 -0.89 -9.18
C VAL A 18 -5.15 -2.35 -9.32
N GLY A 19 -4.32 -2.67 -10.31
CA GLY A 19 -3.85 -4.04 -10.53
C GLY A 19 -3.01 -4.58 -9.36
N ILE A 20 -2.20 -3.74 -8.71
CA ILE A 20 -1.45 -4.15 -7.51
C ILE A 20 -2.42 -4.51 -6.37
N VAL A 21 -3.41 -3.65 -6.09
CA VAL A 21 -4.39 -3.88 -5.02
C VAL A 21 -5.17 -5.16 -5.30
N GLN A 22 -5.68 -5.34 -6.51
CA GLN A 22 -6.45 -6.52 -6.92
C GLN A 22 -5.64 -7.82 -6.76
N VAL A 23 -4.38 -7.84 -7.22
CA VAL A 23 -3.53 -9.05 -7.10
C VAL A 23 -3.21 -9.37 -5.64
N LEU A 24 -3.16 -8.37 -4.75
CA LEU A 24 -2.93 -8.59 -3.33
C LEU A 24 -4.15 -9.17 -2.61
N THR A 25 -5.36 -8.78 -3.03
CA THR A 25 -6.62 -9.19 -2.39
C THR A 25 -7.22 -10.48 -2.97
N ASP A 26 -6.97 -10.78 -4.25
CA ASP A 26 -7.49 -11.98 -4.93
C ASP A 26 -7.24 -13.32 -4.19
N PRO A 27 -6.08 -13.56 -3.55
CA PRO A 27 -5.83 -14.86 -2.90
C PRO A 27 -6.63 -15.11 -1.62
N LEU A 28 -7.20 -14.07 -0.99
CA LEU A 28 -7.80 -14.15 0.34
C LEU A 28 -9.00 -13.19 0.45
N ASP A 29 -10.22 -13.74 0.49
CA ASP A 29 -11.48 -12.99 0.56
C ASP A 29 -11.57 -11.95 1.71
N ASP A 30 -10.80 -12.16 2.79
CA ASP A 30 -10.78 -11.30 3.98
C ASP A 30 -9.58 -10.32 4.00
N LEU A 31 -8.72 -10.34 2.99
CA LEU A 31 -7.60 -9.41 2.86
C LEU A 31 -8.08 -8.12 2.20
N CYS A 32 -7.88 -7.00 2.88
CA CYS A 32 -8.17 -5.67 2.36
C CYS A 32 -6.88 -4.96 2.03
N ALA A 33 -6.82 -4.22 0.93
CA ALA A 33 -5.65 -3.44 0.58
C ALA A 33 -6.03 -2.07 0.00
N ALA A 34 -5.17 -1.08 0.19
CA ALA A 34 -5.35 0.25 -0.36
C ALA A 34 -4.02 0.93 -0.65
N ILE A 35 -4.01 1.82 -1.62
CA ILE A 35 -2.89 2.72 -1.89
C ILE A 35 -3.32 4.16 -1.59
N PHE A 36 -2.50 4.82 -0.78
CA PHE A 36 -2.62 6.23 -0.47
C PHE A 36 -1.47 7.00 -1.09
N LEU A 37 -1.76 8.13 -1.75
CA LEU A 37 -0.75 9.07 -2.21
C LEU A 37 -0.66 10.29 -1.29
N THR A 38 0.53 10.84 -1.21
CA THR A 38 0.84 11.99 -0.38
C THR A 38 0.58 13.27 -1.18
N SER A 39 -0.09 14.24 -0.56
CA SER A 39 -0.22 15.61 -1.08
C SER A 39 0.49 16.59 -0.13
N ALA A 40 0.28 17.89 -0.32
CA ALA A 40 0.90 18.91 0.52
C ALA A 40 0.52 18.82 2.01
N ASN A 41 -0.65 18.26 2.35
CA ASN A 41 -1.16 18.27 3.72
C ASN A 41 -1.91 17.00 4.15
N ALA A 42 -2.04 15.99 3.28
CA ALA A 42 -2.82 14.80 3.55
C ALA A 42 -2.34 13.59 2.75
N PHE A 43 -2.80 12.42 3.18
CA PHE A 43 -2.82 11.19 2.41
C PHE A 43 -4.18 11.05 1.73
N HIS A 44 -4.17 10.75 0.43
CA HIS A 44 -5.37 10.55 -0.39
C HIS A 44 -5.44 9.11 -0.87
N LYS A 45 -6.51 8.42 -0.54
CA LYS A 45 -6.78 7.07 -1.03
C LYS A 45 -7.05 7.14 -2.53
N ILE A 46 -6.25 6.45 -3.31
CA ILE A 46 -6.41 6.39 -4.77
C ILE A 46 -7.19 5.15 -5.19
N VAL A 47 -6.90 4.04 -4.54
CA VAL A 47 -7.59 2.77 -4.76
C VAL A 47 -7.65 2.00 -3.46
N SER A 48 -8.72 1.23 -3.28
CA SER A 48 -8.90 0.30 -2.18
C SER A 48 -9.78 -0.85 -2.62
N GLU A 49 -9.52 -2.01 -2.04
CA GLU A 49 -10.35 -3.19 -2.14
C GLU A 49 -10.54 -3.77 -0.74
N GLY A 50 -11.79 -4.10 -0.40
CA GLY A 50 -12.20 -4.42 0.96
C GLY A 50 -12.30 -3.20 1.90
N GLY A 51 -12.46 -3.48 3.20
CA GLY A 51 -12.70 -2.48 4.26
C GLY A 51 -11.41 -2.04 4.96
N VAL A 52 -10.66 -1.12 4.36
CA VAL A 52 -9.50 -0.50 5.03
C VAL A 52 -9.96 0.59 6.01
N PRO A 53 -9.49 0.63 7.28
CA PRO A 53 -10.00 1.50 8.35
C PRO A 53 -9.46 2.94 8.27
N PHE A 54 -9.39 3.49 7.07
CA PHE A 54 -8.96 4.87 6.82
C PHE A 54 -9.97 5.55 5.90
N THR A 55 -10.25 6.83 6.16
CA THR A 55 -11.04 7.69 5.27
C THR A 55 -10.32 7.93 3.95
N ASP A 56 -11.04 8.44 2.94
CA ASP A 56 -10.43 8.70 1.62
C ASP A 56 -9.40 9.82 1.65
N GLN A 57 -9.49 10.70 2.65
CA GLN A 57 -8.49 11.70 2.95
C GLN A 57 -8.14 11.62 4.43
N VAL A 58 -6.84 11.57 4.74
CA VAL A 58 -6.31 11.51 6.11
C VAL A 58 -5.26 12.61 6.26
N ARG A 59 -5.47 13.58 7.16
CA ARG A 59 -4.50 14.65 7.36
C ARG A 59 -3.26 14.13 8.07
N PHE A 60 -2.14 14.82 7.86
CA PHE A 60 -0.92 14.53 8.59
C PHE A 60 -1.10 14.75 10.10
N GLY A 61 -0.56 13.83 10.89
CA GLY A 61 -0.64 13.80 12.36
C GLY A 61 -1.84 13.01 12.93
N GLU A 62 -2.80 12.60 12.11
CA GLU A 62 -4.09 12.06 12.62
C GLU A 62 -4.18 10.52 12.65
N SER A 63 -3.25 9.78 12.04
CA SER A 63 -3.36 8.32 11.94
C SER A 63 -2.02 7.56 11.89
N LEU A 64 -2.11 6.22 11.85
CA LEU A 64 -0.97 5.33 11.64
C LEU A 64 -0.20 5.62 10.35
N LEU A 65 -0.85 6.17 9.30
CA LEU A 65 -0.18 6.61 8.07
C LEU A 65 0.90 7.66 8.37
N SER A 66 0.61 8.59 9.29
CA SER A 66 1.57 9.62 9.69
C SER A 66 2.72 9.04 10.50
N VAL A 67 2.43 8.08 11.39
CA VAL A 67 3.45 7.38 12.17
C VAL A 67 4.44 6.66 11.25
N VAL A 68 3.92 5.98 10.22
CA VAL A 68 4.76 5.27 9.26
C VAL A 68 5.55 6.23 8.37
N ALA A 69 4.94 7.32 7.90
CA ALA A 69 5.62 8.36 7.14
C ALA A 69 6.83 8.92 7.89
N ILE A 70 6.68 9.24 9.18
CA ILE A 70 7.77 9.77 10.02
C ILE A 70 8.86 8.72 10.23
N ARG A 71 8.49 7.46 10.46
CA ARG A 71 9.45 6.37 10.71
C ARG A 71 10.23 5.96 9.47
N GLY A 72 9.72 6.26 8.27
CA GLY A 72 10.43 6.04 7.03
C GLY A 72 10.48 4.58 6.57
N LYS A 73 9.75 3.66 7.22
CA LYS A 73 9.88 2.21 6.98
C LYS A 73 8.57 1.46 7.21
N LEU A 74 8.44 0.29 6.60
CA LEU A 74 7.31 -0.63 6.80
C LEU A 74 7.08 -0.87 8.29
N GLN A 75 5.81 -0.83 8.72
CA GLN A 75 5.38 -1.17 10.06
C GLN A 75 4.17 -2.11 10.00
N CYS A 76 4.06 -2.99 11.01
CA CYS A 76 2.88 -3.82 11.22
C CYS A 76 2.30 -3.50 12.60
N PHE A 77 0.99 -3.23 12.64
CA PHE A 77 0.26 -2.91 13.85
C PHE A 77 -0.75 -4.02 14.13
N PHE A 78 -0.86 -4.42 15.40
CA PHE A 78 -1.70 -5.53 15.83
C PHE A 78 -2.77 -4.99 16.77
N THR A 79 -4.03 -5.29 16.47
CA THR A 79 -5.16 -5.12 17.39
C THR A 79 -5.74 -6.49 17.72
N SER A 80 -6.78 -6.53 18.57
CA SER A 80 -7.48 -7.79 18.86
C SER A 80 -8.25 -8.35 17.66
N GLN A 81 -8.56 -7.51 16.67
CA GLN A 81 -9.37 -7.89 15.51
C GLN A 81 -8.53 -7.98 14.24
N ASP A 82 -7.59 -7.06 14.05
CA ASP A 82 -6.90 -6.85 12.79
C ASP A 82 -5.38 -6.75 12.93
N GLN A 83 -4.70 -7.09 11.83
CA GLN A 83 -3.30 -6.82 11.58
C GLN A 83 -3.21 -5.84 10.41
N THR A 84 -2.61 -4.67 10.65
CA THR A 84 -2.46 -3.61 9.64
C THR A 84 -0.99 -3.47 9.28
N ILE A 85 -0.65 -3.83 8.05
CA ILE A 85 0.67 -3.60 7.47
C ILE A 85 0.60 -2.29 6.68
N ILE A 86 1.54 -1.38 6.95
CA ILE A 86 1.65 -0.13 6.23
C ILE A 86 3.09 0.00 5.74
N SER A 87 3.25 0.09 4.42
CA SER A 87 4.54 0.15 3.78
C SER A 87 4.64 1.41 2.93
N PRO A 88 5.52 2.36 3.31
CA PRO A 88 5.72 3.57 2.53
C PRO A 88 6.57 3.28 1.29
N PHE A 89 6.32 4.04 0.22
CA PHE A 89 7.11 4.00 -1.01
C PHE A 89 7.51 5.42 -1.44
N TYR A 90 8.73 5.54 -1.97
CA TYR A 90 9.43 6.80 -2.19
C TYR A 90 9.92 6.98 -3.63
N ASN A 91 10.09 8.24 -4.03
CA ASN A 91 10.95 8.65 -5.14
C ASN A 91 12.18 9.35 -4.55
N GLY A 92 13.32 8.64 -4.49
CA GLY A 92 14.48 9.09 -3.73
C GLY A 92 14.16 9.26 -2.25
N HIS A 93 14.20 10.49 -1.74
CA HIS A 93 13.85 10.83 -0.35
C HIS A 93 12.42 11.38 -0.20
N HIS A 94 11.69 11.51 -1.30
CA HIS A 94 10.34 12.06 -1.30
C HIS A 94 9.32 10.95 -1.08
N LEU A 95 8.50 11.06 -0.03
CA LEU A 95 7.41 10.12 0.22
C LEU A 95 6.32 10.33 -0.83
N ILE A 96 6.12 9.31 -1.67
CA ILE A 96 5.07 9.34 -2.70
C ILE A 96 3.76 8.86 -2.11
N GLY A 97 3.79 7.77 -1.36
CA GLY A 97 2.58 7.15 -0.85
C GLY A 97 2.84 5.98 0.08
N GLN A 98 1.76 5.27 0.41
CA GLN A 98 1.78 4.11 1.29
C GLN A 98 0.84 3.02 0.76
N LEU A 99 1.35 1.79 0.73
CA LEU A 99 0.55 0.59 0.59
C LEU A 99 0.07 0.17 1.98
N VAL A 100 -1.25 -0.02 2.11
CA VAL A 100 -1.90 -0.49 3.33
C VAL A 100 -2.50 -1.85 3.04
N ILE A 101 -2.26 -2.81 3.92
CA ILE A 101 -2.88 -4.13 3.91
C ILE A 101 -3.47 -4.39 5.28
N VAL A 102 -4.71 -4.89 5.32
CA VAL A 102 -5.41 -5.25 6.55
C VAL A 102 -5.89 -6.67 6.46
N VAL A 103 -5.60 -7.44 7.50
CA VAL A 103 -6.00 -8.85 7.59
C VAL A 103 -6.57 -9.12 8.97
N GLN A 104 -7.69 -9.85 9.04
CA GLN A 104 -8.27 -10.24 10.32
C GLN A 104 -7.34 -11.21 11.07
N ALA A 105 -7.05 -10.89 12.33
CA ALA A 105 -6.16 -11.67 13.20
C ALA A 105 -6.69 -13.08 13.50
N SER A 106 -8.00 -13.29 13.39
CA SER A 106 -8.64 -14.61 13.55
C SER A 106 -8.45 -15.54 12.34
N ARG A 107 -8.13 -14.98 11.17
CA ARG A 107 -8.08 -15.70 9.89
C ARG A 107 -6.66 -16.07 9.48
N TYR A 108 -5.73 -15.16 9.71
CA TYR A 108 -4.37 -15.30 9.24
C TYR A 108 -3.42 -14.61 10.21
N LYS A 109 -2.24 -15.16 10.42
CA LYS A 109 -1.20 -14.54 11.24
C LYS A 109 -0.10 -14.04 10.33
N VAL A 110 0.13 -12.74 10.33
CA VAL A 110 1.20 -12.12 9.54
C VAL A 110 2.55 -12.66 10.02
N THR A 111 3.32 -13.17 9.07
CA THR A 111 4.66 -13.73 9.25
C THR A 111 5.73 -12.75 8.77
N GLU A 112 7.00 -13.05 9.05
CA GLU A 112 8.12 -12.26 8.54
C GLU A 112 8.22 -12.32 7.01
N GLU A 113 7.90 -13.48 6.40
CA GLU A 113 7.91 -13.65 4.95
C GLU A 113 6.90 -12.71 4.27
N ASP A 114 5.72 -12.53 4.87
CA ASP A 114 4.72 -11.57 4.38
C ASP A 114 5.24 -10.14 4.42
N LEU A 115 5.93 -9.76 5.50
CA LEU A 115 6.51 -8.42 5.62
C LEU A 115 7.63 -8.20 4.59
N ILE A 116 8.43 -9.23 4.31
CA ILE A 116 9.45 -9.20 3.25
C ILE A 116 8.77 -9.00 1.89
N PHE A 117 7.74 -9.78 1.60
CA PHE A 117 6.98 -9.69 0.35
C PHE A 117 6.36 -8.29 0.17
N VAL A 118 5.67 -7.75 1.18
CA VAL A 118 5.06 -6.40 1.10
C VAL A 118 6.11 -5.32 0.87
N ARG A 119 7.30 -5.46 1.47
CA ARG A 119 8.42 -4.56 1.22
C ARG A 119 8.92 -4.65 -0.23
N GLU A 120 8.97 -5.84 -0.81
CA GLU A 120 9.32 -6.04 -2.21
C GLU A 120 8.28 -5.45 -3.15
N VAL A 121 6.99 -5.62 -2.85
CA VAL A 121 5.90 -4.98 -3.60
C VAL A 121 6.02 -3.46 -3.53
N SER A 122 6.35 -2.90 -2.37
CA SER A 122 6.53 -1.45 -2.23
C SER A 122 7.71 -0.95 -3.08
N ARG A 123 8.86 -1.64 -3.07
CA ARG A 123 9.98 -1.32 -3.95
C ARG A 123 9.64 -1.47 -5.43
N PHE A 124 8.82 -2.45 -5.77
CA PHE A 124 8.33 -2.60 -7.14
C PHE A 124 7.47 -1.39 -7.55
N ILE A 125 6.59 -0.92 -6.68
CA ILE A 125 5.81 0.30 -6.89
C ILE A 125 6.75 1.50 -7.12
N GLU A 126 7.78 1.70 -6.28
CA GLU A 126 8.77 2.79 -6.45
C GLU A 126 9.37 2.80 -7.85
N ASN A 127 9.83 1.63 -8.30
CA ASN A 127 10.49 1.48 -9.59
C ASN A 127 9.55 1.70 -10.79
N GLN A 128 8.28 1.31 -10.67
CA GLN A 128 7.31 1.52 -11.76
C GLN A 128 6.73 2.94 -11.76
N HIS A 129 6.51 3.53 -10.59
CA HIS A 129 5.98 4.89 -10.44
C HIS A 129 6.79 5.89 -11.25
N ILE A 130 8.12 5.86 -11.11
CA ILE A 130 9.05 6.74 -11.84
C ILE A 130 8.87 6.61 -13.36
N LYS A 131 8.65 5.39 -13.87
CA LYS A 131 8.47 5.18 -15.32
C LYS A 131 7.21 5.86 -15.83
N TYR A 132 6.11 5.75 -15.10
CA TYR A 132 4.84 6.39 -15.48
C TYR A 132 4.90 7.91 -15.36
N GLU A 133 5.66 8.47 -14.40
CA GLU A 133 5.89 9.93 -14.34
C GLU A 133 6.71 10.44 -15.54
N THR A 134 7.70 9.67 -16.02
CA THR A 134 8.56 10.08 -17.15
C THR A 134 7.92 9.93 -18.54
N MET A 135 6.74 9.32 -18.65
CA MET A 135 6.02 9.16 -19.92
C MET A 135 5.19 10.39 -20.33
N PHE A 136 5.16 11.42 -19.48
CA PHE A 136 4.51 12.71 -19.70
C PHE A 136 5.49 13.87 -19.48
#